data_AF-A0A382GP05-F1
#
_entry.id   AF-A0A382GP05-F1
#
_cell.length_a   1.000
_cell.length_b   1.000
_cell.length_c   1.000
_cell.angle_alpha   90.00
_cell.angle_beta   90.00
_cell.angle_gamma   90.00
#
_symmetry.space_group_name_H-M   'P 1'
#
loop_
_entity.id
_entity.type
_entity.pdbx_description
1 polymer ?
#
loop_
_entity_poly.entity_id
_entity_poly.type
_entity_poly.pdbx_seq_one_letter_code
_entity_poly.pdbx_strand_id
1 'polypeptide(L)'
;MVGTLNFTGENYQLFIPGQMDESYSCDEETVLNDFKIEFVDKQKSNEECVAVKEFPTNCTEPEGVEHEELPCFLKRKGTKTIYAAGYYIIKFPNLLGKAFCPKLSTLENYKYEGPFLQEMERDLTHSKLTKM
;
A
#
# COMPACT_ATOMS: atom_id res chain seq x y z
N MET A 1 -21.47 9.82 11.51
CA MET A 1 -22.09 8.70 10.78
C MET A 1 -21.11 8.32 9.69
N VAL A 2 -20.82 7.03 9.49
CA VAL A 2 -19.85 6.58 8.47
C VAL A 2 -20.64 5.86 7.38
N GLY A 3 -20.55 6.34 6.14
CA GLY A 3 -21.21 5.75 4.97
C GLY A 3 -20.22 5.46 3.86
N THR A 4 -20.67 4.74 2.83
CA THR A 4 -19.89 4.39 1.65
C THR A 4 -20.37 5.23 0.46
N LEU A 5 -19.45 5.94 -0.19
CA LEU A 5 -19.73 6.70 -1.42
C LEU A 5 -19.10 5.95 -2.60
N ASN A 6 -19.90 5.54 -3.58
CA ASN A 6 -19.44 4.90 -4.81
C ASN A 6 -19.66 5.82 -6.00
N PHE A 7 -18.65 5.98 -6.84
CA PHE A 7 -18.77 6.72 -8.10
C PHE A 7 -19.05 5.75 -9.25
N THR A 8 -20.17 5.93 -9.96
CA THR A 8 -20.60 5.03 -11.04
C THR A 8 -20.24 5.55 -12.44
N GLY A 9 -19.52 6.67 -12.54
CA GLY A 9 -19.11 7.29 -13.81
C GLY A 9 -19.91 8.55 -14.17
N GLU A 10 -21.18 8.61 -13.78
CA GLU A 10 -22.07 9.76 -14.03
C GLU A 10 -22.67 10.34 -12.73
N ASN A 11 -22.87 9.51 -11.70
CA ASN A 11 -23.45 9.90 -10.42
C ASN A 11 -22.70 9.25 -9.25
N TYR A 12 -22.96 9.76 -8.05
CA TYR A 12 -22.51 9.17 -6.80
C TYR A 12 -23.66 8.40 -6.14
N GLN A 13 -23.35 7.20 -5.64
CA GLN A 13 -24.27 6.39 -4.85
C GLN A 13 -23.79 6.39 -3.40
N LEU A 14 -24.57 7.03 -2.52
CA LEU A 14 -24.27 7.10 -1.09
C LEU A 14 -25.06 6.04 -0.32
N PHE A 15 -24.36 5.23 0.46
CA PHE A 15 -24.93 4.23 1.36
C PHE A 15 -24.62 4.58 2.81
N ILE A 16 -25.67 4.79 3.61
CA ILE A 16 -25.52 5.14 5.03
C ILE A 16 -26.10 4.00 5.89
N PRO A 17 -25.27 3.24 6.64
CA PRO A 17 -25.74 2.14 7.45
C PRO A 17 -26.63 2.65 8.61
N GLY A 18 -27.87 2.16 8.67
CA GLY A 18 -28.84 2.46 9.73
C GLY A 18 -30.11 3.19 9.26
N GLN A 19 -30.14 3.70 8.04
CA GLN A 19 -31.39 4.02 7.34
C GLN A 19 -31.71 2.84 6.41
N MET A 20 -32.90 2.26 6.56
CA MET A 20 -33.36 1.15 5.73
C MET A 20 -33.43 1.60 4.26
N ASP A 21 -32.66 0.91 3.42
CA ASP A 21 -32.94 0.65 2.00
C ASP A 21 -33.01 1.80 0.99
N GLU A 22 -32.38 2.95 1.22
CA GLU A 22 -32.24 3.97 0.17
C GLU A 22 -30.77 4.25 -0.13
N SER A 23 -30.29 3.71 -1.26
CA SER A 23 -29.10 4.25 -1.89
C SER A 23 -29.49 5.56 -2.58
N TYR A 24 -28.95 6.68 -2.11
CA TYR A 24 -29.20 7.97 -2.74
C TYR A 24 -28.28 8.10 -3.95
N SER A 25 -28.88 8.22 -5.14
CA SER A 25 -28.16 8.66 -6.33
C SER A 25 -28.14 10.18 -6.30
N CYS A 26 -26.96 10.75 -6.13
CA CYS A 26 -26.76 12.19 -6.05
C CYS A 26 -25.67 12.64 -7.02
N ASP A 27 -25.85 13.84 -7.56
CA ASP A 27 -24.86 14.57 -8.34
C ASP A 27 -23.74 15.12 -7.43
N GLU A 28 -22.66 15.55 -8.07
CA GLU A 28 -21.47 16.09 -7.39
C GLU A 28 -21.79 17.33 -6.53
N GLU A 29 -22.68 18.22 -6.98
CA GLU A 29 -23.06 19.42 -6.22
C GLU A 29 -23.78 19.07 -4.91
N THR A 30 -24.66 18.07 -4.95
CA THR A 30 -25.39 17.58 -3.77
C THR A 30 -24.43 16.89 -2.78
N VAL A 31 -23.45 16.12 -3.29
CA VAL A 31 -22.41 15.48 -2.47
C VAL A 31 -21.54 16.52 -1.74
N LEU A 32 -21.13 17.57 -2.45
CA LEU A 32 -20.26 18.61 -1.90
C LEU A 32 -21.00 19.52 -0.92
N ASN A 33 -22.21 19.97 -1.26
CA ASN A 33 -22.90 21.01 -0.50
C ASN A 33 -23.84 20.48 0.59
N ASP A 34 -24.59 19.41 0.30
CA ASP A 34 -25.62 18.90 1.23
C ASP A 34 -25.00 17.93 2.24
N PHE A 35 -24.17 16.99 1.75
CA PHE A 35 -23.45 16.04 2.60
C PHE A 35 -22.11 16.58 3.14
N LYS A 36 -21.65 17.74 2.65
CA LYS A 36 -20.40 18.40 3.09
C LYS A 36 -19.18 17.49 3.04
N ILE A 37 -19.07 16.72 1.96
CA ILE A 37 -17.93 15.82 1.73
C ILE A 37 -16.84 16.59 1.01
N GLU A 38 -15.66 16.70 1.62
CA GLU A 38 -14.47 17.24 0.95
C GLU A 38 -13.61 16.09 0.42
N PHE A 39 -13.35 16.11 -0.90
CA PHE A 39 -12.39 15.18 -1.50
C PHE A 39 -10.98 15.63 -1.16
N VAL A 40 -10.24 14.77 -0.45
CA VAL A 40 -8.84 15.01 -0.14
C VAL A 40 -8.00 14.09 -1.01
N ASP A 41 -7.16 14.69 -1.85
CA ASP A 41 -6.15 13.96 -2.61
C ASP A 41 -5.24 13.20 -1.64
N LYS A 42 -4.92 11.96 -1.98
CA LYS A 42 -4.06 11.12 -1.15
C LYS A 42 -2.66 11.74 -1.16
N GLN A 43 -2.32 12.49 -0.11
CA GLN A 43 -1.01 13.12 0.01
C GLN A 43 0.08 12.05 -0.14
N LYS A 44 0.83 12.12 -1.25
CA LYS A 44 2.11 11.43 -1.35
C LYS A 44 3.03 12.16 -0.38
N SER A 45 3.20 11.59 0.80
CA SER A 45 4.28 12.02 1.68
C SER A 45 5.59 11.87 0.92
N ASN A 46 6.26 12.98 0.63
CA ASN A 46 7.67 13.00 0.24
C ASN A 46 8.47 12.58 1.48
N GLU A 47 8.40 11.30 1.83
CA GLU A 47 9.18 10.74 2.92
C GLU A 47 10.62 10.65 2.41
N GLU A 48 11.53 11.39 3.04
CA GLU A 48 12.96 11.20 2.81
C GLU A 48 13.30 9.75 3.16
N CYS A 49 13.62 8.96 2.12
CA CYS A 49 13.86 7.54 2.25
C CYS A 49 15.15 7.29 3.02
N VAL A 50 15.04 6.81 4.26
CA VAL A 50 16.21 6.39 5.05
C VAL A 50 16.61 4.97 4.61
N ALA A 51 17.91 4.71 4.47
CA ALA A 51 18.41 3.38 4.16
C ALA A 51 18.56 2.54 5.44
N VAL A 52 18.02 1.32 5.45
CA VAL A 52 18.25 0.32 6.51
C VAL A 52 19.06 -0.82 5.93
N LYS A 53 20.21 -1.12 6.54
CA LYS A 53 21.20 -2.10 6.03
C LYS A 53 21.46 -1.91 4.51
N GLU A 54 21.63 -0.66 4.08
CA GLU A 54 21.90 -0.25 2.68
C GLU A 54 20.71 -0.38 1.70
N PHE A 55 19.53 -0.81 2.15
CA PHE A 55 18.33 -0.86 1.32
C PHE A 55 17.38 0.30 1.61
N PRO A 56 16.73 0.88 0.57
CA PRO A 56 15.82 2.01 0.77
C PRO A 56 14.57 1.59 1.54
N THR A 57 14.11 2.48 2.42
CA THR A 57 12.83 2.34 3.12
C THR A 57 11.84 3.41 2.68
N ASN A 58 10.55 3.16 2.91
CA ASN A 58 9.47 4.14 2.71
C ASN A 58 9.06 4.82 4.01
N CYS A 59 10.00 5.07 4.93
CA CYS A 59 9.74 5.71 6.20
C CYS A 59 10.89 6.63 6.61
N THR A 60 10.54 7.70 7.33
CA THR A 60 11.50 8.72 7.79
C THR A 60 12.30 8.26 9.01
N GLU A 61 11.69 7.48 9.91
CA GLU A 61 12.33 7.00 11.15
C GLU A 61 12.18 5.48 11.30
N PRO A 62 12.82 4.67 10.43
CA PRO A 62 12.76 3.22 10.56
C PRO A 62 13.55 2.75 11.78
N GLU A 63 12.92 1.95 12.65
CA GLU A 63 13.63 1.27 13.73
C GLU A 63 14.10 -0.10 13.23
N GLY A 64 15.43 -0.27 13.12
CA GLY A 64 16.03 -1.50 12.62
C GLY A 64 15.70 -2.69 13.53
N VAL A 65 15.25 -3.79 12.91
CA VAL A 65 15.02 -5.05 13.61
C VAL A 65 16.06 -6.05 13.13
N GLU A 66 16.76 -6.67 14.08
CA GLU A 66 17.66 -7.76 13.73
C GLU A 66 16.87 -8.96 13.21
N HIS A 67 17.24 -9.38 12.01
CA HIS A 67 16.72 -10.54 11.33
C HIS A 67 17.89 -11.17 10.58
N GLU A 68 17.95 -12.50 10.56
CA GLU A 68 19.12 -13.28 10.12
C GLU A 68 19.47 -13.01 8.65
N GLU A 69 18.46 -13.05 7.77
CA GLU A 69 18.69 -12.98 6.32
C GLU A 69 18.19 -11.70 5.64
N LEU A 70 17.35 -10.91 6.33
CA LEU A 70 16.63 -9.78 5.72
C LEU A 70 16.91 -8.44 6.41
N PRO A 71 16.87 -7.33 5.65
CA PRO A 71 16.94 -5.99 6.20
C PRO A 71 15.59 -5.58 6.78
N CYS A 72 15.29 -5.97 8.01
CA CYS A 72 14.00 -5.70 8.65
C CYS A 72 13.96 -4.38 9.43
N PHE A 73 12.79 -3.75 9.48
CA PHE A 73 12.53 -2.54 10.25
C PHE A 73 11.06 -2.41 10.69
N LEU A 74 10.81 -1.58 11.70
CA LEU A 74 9.49 -1.12 12.12
C LEU A 74 9.27 0.31 11.61
N LYS A 75 8.11 0.55 10.99
CA LYS A 75 7.71 1.89 10.51
C LYS A 75 7.41 2.87 11.63
N ARG A 76 6.95 2.35 12.76
CA ARG A 76 6.61 3.11 13.97
C ARG A 76 6.99 2.29 15.18
N LYS A 77 7.66 2.93 16.13
CA LYS A 77 7.99 2.34 17.42
C LYS A 77 6.75 1.82 18.12
N GLY A 78 6.83 0.61 18.66
CA GLY A 78 5.73 -0.05 19.39
C GLY A 78 4.71 -0.78 18.51
N THR A 79 4.83 -0.75 17.18
CA THR A 79 4.01 -1.62 16.32
C THR A 79 4.60 -3.03 16.25
N LYS A 80 3.74 -4.05 16.17
CA LYS A 80 4.17 -5.46 16.01
C LYS A 80 4.42 -5.86 14.56
N THR A 81 4.21 -4.94 13.62
CA THR A 81 4.29 -5.23 12.19
C THR A 81 5.67 -4.89 11.67
N ILE A 82 6.45 -5.94 11.39
CA ILE A 82 7.80 -5.84 10.82
C ILE A 82 7.70 -5.76 9.31
N TYR A 83 8.54 -4.91 8.72
CA TYR A 83 8.66 -4.71 7.28
C TYR A 83 10.10 -5.02 6.85
N ALA A 84 10.29 -5.45 5.60
CA ALA A 84 11.63 -5.68 5.04
C ALA A 84 11.97 -4.55 4.07
N ALA A 85 13.12 -3.89 4.24
CA ALA A 85 13.60 -2.81 3.40
C ALA A 85 13.98 -3.30 2.00
N GLY A 86 13.87 -2.39 1.02
CA GLY A 86 14.16 -2.68 -0.39
C GLY A 86 12.94 -3.08 -1.21
N TYR A 87 13.22 -3.38 -2.48
CA TYR A 87 12.24 -3.79 -3.46
C TYR A 87 12.21 -5.31 -3.58
N TYR A 88 11.03 -5.89 -3.74
CA TYR A 88 10.83 -7.33 -3.81
C TYR A 88 9.84 -7.69 -4.91
N ILE A 89 10.00 -8.89 -5.45
CA ILE A 89 9.04 -9.56 -6.31
C ILE A 89 8.47 -10.72 -5.50
N ILE A 90 7.17 -10.73 -5.26
CA ILE A 90 6.50 -11.76 -4.47
C ILE A 90 5.68 -12.63 -5.42
N LYS A 91 5.89 -13.94 -5.36
CA LYS A 91 5.16 -14.91 -6.15
C LYS A 91 3.92 -15.35 -5.38
N PHE A 92 2.82 -14.64 -5.63
CA PHE A 92 1.51 -15.06 -5.18
C PHE A 92 1.00 -16.23 -6.04
N PRO A 93 -0.01 -16.98 -5.57
CA PRO A 93 -0.52 -18.15 -6.28
C PRO A 93 -0.99 -17.84 -7.70
N ASN A 94 -1.57 -16.65 -7.89
CA ASN A 94 -2.21 -16.24 -9.14
C ASN A 94 -1.45 -15.13 -9.89
N LEU A 95 -0.43 -14.51 -9.28
CA LEU A 95 0.28 -13.38 -9.88
C LEU A 95 1.67 -13.17 -9.28
N LEU A 96 2.56 -12.55 -10.07
CA LEU A 96 3.84 -12.02 -9.60
C LEU A 96 3.65 -10.55 -9.21
N GLY A 97 3.65 -10.29 -7.91
CA GLY A 97 3.43 -8.96 -7.34
C GLY A 97 4.74 -8.22 -7.15
N LYS A 98 4.71 -6.92 -7.43
CA LYS A 98 5.82 -6.00 -7.14
C LYS A 98 5.53 -5.34 -5.79
N ALA A 99 6.47 -5.39 -4.86
CA ALA A 99 6.30 -4.77 -3.55
C ALA A 99 7.53 -3.93 -3.18
N PHE A 100 7.28 -2.77 -2.59
CA PHE A 100 8.32 -1.97 -1.95
C PHE A 100 8.05 -1.92 -0.46
N CYS A 101 9.05 -2.32 0.33
CA CYS A 101 8.93 -2.50 1.77
C CYS A 101 7.75 -3.42 2.19
N PRO A 102 7.69 -4.69 1.75
CA PRO A 102 6.63 -5.61 2.14
C PRO A 102 6.67 -5.95 3.63
N LYS A 103 5.54 -6.42 4.16
CA LYS A 103 5.48 -6.97 5.52
C LYS A 103 6.30 -8.25 5.57
N LEU A 104 7.05 -8.46 6.66
CA LEU A 104 7.83 -9.67 6.87
C LEU A 104 6.96 -10.92 6.76
N SER A 105 5.77 -10.91 7.37
CA SER A 105 4.82 -12.01 7.26
C SER A 105 4.44 -12.35 5.82
N THR A 106 4.41 -11.39 4.90
CA THR A 106 4.15 -11.70 3.48
C THR A 106 5.33 -12.45 2.86
N LEU A 107 6.56 -12.09 3.21
CA LEU A 107 7.77 -12.78 2.73
C LEU A 107 7.91 -14.18 3.33
N GLU A 108 7.45 -14.39 4.56
CA GLU A 108 7.44 -15.72 5.20
C GLU A 108 6.40 -16.65 4.56
N ASN A 109 5.24 -16.12 4.15
CA ASN A 109 4.15 -16.91 3.60
C ASN A 109 4.29 -17.23 2.10
N TYR A 110 5.05 -16.43 1.35
CA TYR A 110 5.14 -16.54 -0.11
C TYR A 110 6.60 -16.55 -0.57
N LYS A 111 6.87 -17.27 -1.66
CA LYS A 111 8.19 -17.20 -2.30
C LYS A 111 8.41 -15.79 -2.85
N TYR A 112 9.62 -15.28 -2.70
CA TYR A 112 9.98 -13.94 -3.16
C TYR A 112 11.37 -13.93 -3.78
N GLU A 113 11.65 -12.89 -4.56
CA GLU A 113 12.97 -12.50 -5.04
C GLU A 113 13.29 -11.08 -4.61
N GLY A 114 14.54 -10.85 -4.21
CA GLY A 114 15.04 -9.61 -3.63
C GLY A 114 15.87 -9.89 -2.38
N PRO A 115 16.23 -8.86 -1.59
CA PRO A 115 15.96 -7.44 -1.81
C PRO A 115 16.75 -6.83 -2.99
N PHE A 116 16.09 -5.99 -3.78
CA PHE A 116 16.75 -5.13 -4.77
C PHE A 116 16.94 -3.72 -4.20
N LEU A 117 18.03 -3.04 -4.56
CA LEU A 117 18.29 -1.66 -4.14
C LEU A 117 17.43 -0.68 -4.93
N GLN A 118 17.26 -0.89 -6.23
CA GLN A 118 16.54 0.04 -7.10
C GLN A 118 15.26 -0.57 -7.67
N GLU A 119 14.26 0.29 -7.88
CA GLU A 119 13.00 -0.10 -8.54
C GLU A 119 13.25 -0.68 -9.94
N MET A 120 14.18 -0.07 -10.69
CA MET A 120 14.55 -0.51 -12.04
C MET A 120 15.04 -1.96 -12.08
N GLU A 121 15.86 -2.38 -11.12
CA GLU A 121 16.37 -3.76 -11.06
C GLU A 121 15.24 -4.75 -10.81
N ARG A 122 14.33 -4.42 -9.87
CA ARG A 122 13.13 -5.21 -9.62
C ARG A 122 12.26 -5.30 -10.87
N ASP A 123 12.06 -4.21 -11.61
CA ASP A 123 11.24 -4.23 -12.83
C ASP A 123 11.86 -5.05 -13.96
N LEU A 124 13.17 -4.95 -14.14
CA LEU A 124 13.87 -5.75 -15.13
C LEU A 124 13.74 -7.25 -14.83
N THR A 125 13.93 -7.64 -13.56
CA THR A 125 13.78 -9.04 -13.13
C THR A 125 12.34 -9.52 -13.24
N HIS A 126 11.37 -8.70 -12.82
CA HIS A 126 9.94 -9.02 -12.94
C HIS A 126 9.51 -9.25 -14.40
N SER A 127 10.01 -8.42 -15.32
CA SER A 127 9.77 -8.56 -16.76
C SER A 127 10.36 -9.85 -17.32
N LYS A 128 11.54 -10.28 -16.85
CA LYS A 128 12.13 -11.57 -17.22
C LYS A 128 11.28 -12.74 -16.72
N LEU A 129 10.85 -12.70 -15.46
CA LEU A 129 10.04 -13.76 -14.85
C LEU A 129 8.63 -13.91 -15.46
N THR A 130 8.07 -12.83 -15.98
CA THR A 130 6.73 -12.83 -16.60
C THR A 130 6.76 -13.31 -18.06
N LYS A 131 7.93 -13.29 -18.70
CA LYS A 131 8.11 -13.66 -20.12
C LYS A 131 8.64 -15.08 -20.32
N MET A 132 8.89 -15.84 -19.25
CA MET A 132 9.22 -17.27 -19.28
C MET A 132 7.95 -18.11 -19.25
#